data_AF-A0A428Z0C1-F1
#
_entry.id   AF-A0A428Z0C1-F1
#
_cell.length_a   1.000
_cell.length_b   1.000
_cell.length_c   1.000
_cell.angle_alpha   90.00
_cell.angle_beta   90.00
_cell.angle_gamma   90.00
#
_symmetry.space_group_name_H-M   'P 1'
#
loop_
_entity.id
_entity.type
_entity.pdbx_description
1 polymer ?
#
loop_
_entity_poly.entity_id
_entity_poly.type
_entity_poly.pdbx_seq_one_letter_code
_entity_poly.pdbx_strand_id
1 'polypeptide(L)'
;LATTRAALEHRAVLLGRDGDVLGAGLAVSGVVAEGRTAWMFTGQGSQRLGMGRELHAAYPEFARAFDETVALLEAELSGVDGFPLSLREVLFADDGLLDRTGYAQAALFAVQVACVELLRSWGVAPDVVLGHSIGEYAAAYTAGVFGLPDAVRLVAARARLMQALPEGGAMAAVEADEAEIAELLDPGVTIAAVNGPTAVVVSGTEEGVERVMAAVRERGRRVTRLRVSHAFHSPLMEPMLDEFTTVAEQ
;
A
#
# COMPACT_ATOMS: atom_id res chain seq x y z
N LEU A 1 17.45 -30.60 -0.51
CA LEU A 1 18.24 -29.70 -1.38
C LEU A 1 18.63 -28.42 -0.63
N ALA A 2 17.69 -27.67 -0.06
CA ALA A 2 17.97 -26.40 0.61
C ALA A 2 18.85 -26.48 1.88
N THR A 3 18.81 -27.57 2.64
CA THR A 3 19.47 -27.67 3.96
C THR A 3 20.67 -28.62 4.01
N THR A 4 20.94 -29.38 2.95
CA THR A 4 21.92 -30.49 2.96
C THR A 4 22.94 -30.45 1.81
N ARG A 5 22.96 -29.37 1.04
CA ARG A 5 23.90 -29.15 -0.08
C ARG A 5 24.50 -27.75 0.03
N ALA A 6 25.70 -27.59 -0.50
CA ALA A 6 26.34 -26.28 -0.59
C ALA A 6 25.51 -25.35 -1.48
N ALA A 7 25.39 -24.09 -1.06
CA ALA A 7 24.77 -23.04 -1.87
C ALA A 7 25.82 -22.48 -2.85
N LEU A 8 25.71 -22.86 -4.13
CA LEU A 8 26.64 -22.42 -5.19
C LEU A 8 26.24 -21.04 -5.74
N GLU A 9 27.13 -20.42 -6.52
CA GLU A 9 26.91 -19.12 -7.17
C GLU A 9 25.83 -19.19 -8.25
N HIS A 10 25.85 -20.24 -9.07
CA HIS A 10 24.84 -20.48 -10.09
C HIS A 10 23.69 -21.30 -9.49
N ARG A 11 22.50 -20.72 -9.46
CA ARG A 11 21.32 -21.31 -8.79
C ARG A 11 20.17 -21.45 -9.77
N ALA A 12 19.38 -22.50 -9.58
CA ALA A 12 18.10 -22.71 -10.22
C ALA A 12 17.08 -23.18 -9.17
N VAL A 13 15.87 -22.64 -9.25
CA VAL A 13 14.73 -23.00 -8.39
C VAL A 13 13.61 -23.51 -9.30
N LEU A 14 13.08 -24.67 -8.93
CA LEU A 14 11.91 -25.30 -9.55
C LEU A 14 10.77 -25.28 -8.52
N LEU A 15 9.57 -24.89 -8.94
CA LEU A 15 8.37 -24.92 -8.10
C LEU A 15 7.49 -26.07 -8.56
N GLY A 16 7.30 -27.07 -7.69
CA GLY A 16 6.42 -28.21 -7.93
C GLY A 16 5.55 -28.50 -6.71
N ARG A 17 4.38 -29.09 -6.92
CA ARG A 17 3.52 -29.60 -5.85
C ARG A 17 3.80 -31.10 -5.65
N ASP A 18 3.72 -31.56 -4.40
CA ASP A 18 3.68 -32.98 -4.03
C ASP A 18 4.78 -33.88 -4.66
N GLY A 19 5.99 -33.33 -4.84
CA GLY A 19 7.14 -34.07 -5.34
C GLY A 19 7.20 -34.23 -6.86
N ASP A 20 6.21 -33.77 -7.62
CA ASP A 20 6.31 -33.67 -9.08
C ASP A 20 7.04 -32.38 -9.48
N VAL A 21 8.36 -32.45 -9.39
CA VAL A 21 9.28 -31.44 -9.93
C VAL A 21 9.74 -31.77 -11.35
N LEU A 22 9.37 -32.94 -11.89
CA LEU A 22 9.80 -33.38 -13.22
C LEU A 22 8.94 -32.77 -14.34
N GLY A 23 7.67 -32.43 -14.05
CA GLY A 23 6.83 -31.59 -14.90
C GLY A 23 6.94 -30.08 -14.62
N ALA A 24 7.64 -29.67 -13.56
CA ALA A 24 7.75 -28.28 -13.15
C ALA A 24 8.67 -27.48 -14.08
N GLY A 25 8.19 -26.36 -14.60
CA GLY A 25 9.02 -25.40 -15.31
C GLY A 25 10.05 -24.75 -14.38
N LEU A 26 11.21 -24.38 -14.94
CA LEU A 26 12.20 -23.54 -14.26
C LEU A 26 11.52 -22.26 -13.77
N ALA A 27 11.47 -22.06 -12.45
CA ALA A 27 10.84 -20.88 -11.87
C ALA A 27 11.80 -19.68 -11.91
N VAL A 28 13.04 -19.90 -11.48
CA VAL A 28 14.11 -18.88 -11.49
C VAL A 28 15.45 -19.56 -11.74
N SER A 29 16.31 -18.92 -12.53
CA SER A 29 17.74 -19.22 -12.60
C SER A 29 18.57 -17.95 -12.57
N GLY A 30 19.75 -18.00 -11.97
CA GLY A 30 20.63 -16.83 -11.96
C GLY A 30 21.96 -17.09 -11.27
N VAL A 31 22.76 -16.04 -11.24
CA VAL A 31 24.00 -15.95 -10.46
C VAL A 31 23.70 -15.13 -9.21
N VAL A 32 24.23 -15.55 -8.06
CA VAL A 32 24.15 -14.78 -6.82
C VAL A 32 24.73 -13.39 -7.07
N ALA A 33 23.93 -12.36 -6.79
CA ALA A 33 24.39 -10.98 -6.77
C ALA A 33 24.63 -10.56 -5.31
N GLU A 34 25.74 -9.85 -5.08
CA GLU A 34 25.95 -9.14 -3.82
C GLU A 34 25.15 -7.83 -3.83
N GLY A 35 24.61 -7.45 -2.68
CA GLY A 35 23.86 -6.21 -2.54
C GLY A 35 22.92 -6.20 -1.35
N ARG A 36 22.29 -5.05 -1.13
CA ARG A 36 21.24 -4.87 -0.13
C ARG A 36 19.88 -5.25 -0.70
N THR A 37 19.05 -5.92 0.09
CA THR A 37 17.67 -6.25 -0.24
C THR A 37 16.74 -5.16 0.26
N ALA A 38 15.88 -4.66 -0.63
CA ALA A 38 14.82 -3.72 -0.28
C ALA A 38 13.45 -4.41 -0.24
N TRP A 39 12.68 -4.19 0.82
CA TRP A 39 11.25 -4.50 0.82
C TRP A 39 10.44 -3.23 0.54
N MET A 40 9.59 -3.29 -0.49
CA MET A 40 8.77 -2.17 -0.94
C MET A 40 7.30 -2.42 -0.64
N PHE A 41 6.70 -1.50 0.09
CA PHE A 41 5.34 -1.60 0.61
C PHE A 41 4.39 -0.77 -0.26
N THR A 42 3.31 -1.40 -0.73
CA THR A 42 2.39 -0.81 -1.70
C THR A 42 1.46 0.21 -1.05
N GLY A 43 1.11 1.23 -1.83
CA GLY A 43 0.12 2.23 -1.47
C GLY A 43 -1.32 1.79 -1.80
N GLN A 44 -2.26 2.72 -1.57
CA GLN A 44 -3.67 2.56 -1.94
C GLN A 44 -3.83 2.42 -3.46
N GLY A 45 -4.78 1.59 -3.90
CA GLY A 45 -5.00 1.21 -5.30
C GLY A 45 -4.49 -0.19 -5.66
N SER A 46 -3.77 -0.84 -4.74
CA SER A 46 -3.29 -2.23 -4.90
C SER A 46 -4.20 -3.28 -4.26
N GLN A 47 -5.25 -2.85 -3.54
CA GLN A 47 -6.21 -3.74 -2.92
C GLN A 47 -7.00 -4.52 -3.98
N ARG A 48 -7.32 -5.77 -3.66
CA ARG A 48 -8.14 -6.66 -4.49
C ARG A 48 -8.98 -7.55 -3.60
N LEU A 49 -10.20 -7.82 -4.02
CA LEU A 49 -11.12 -8.67 -3.27
C LEU A 49 -10.47 -10.03 -2.98
N GLY A 50 -10.53 -10.47 -1.72
CA GLY A 50 -9.94 -11.72 -1.26
C GLY A 50 -8.41 -11.76 -1.24
N MET A 51 -7.72 -10.62 -1.30
CA MET A 51 -6.26 -10.59 -1.10
C MET A 51 -5.88 -11.26 0.24
N GLY A 52 -4.81 -12.04 0.22
CA GLY A 52 -4.35 -12.80 1.39
C GLY A 52 -5.14 -14.09 1.70
N ARG A 53 -6.29 -14.37 1.06
CA ARG A 53 -7.12 -15.55 1.37
C ARG A 53 -6.36 -16.88 1.24
N GLU A 54 -5.67 -17.09 0.12
CA GLU A 54 -4.92 -18.32 -0.10
C GLU A 54 -3.71 -18.43 0.82
N LEU A 55 -3.07 -17.30 1.17
CA LEU A 55 -1.96 -17.27 2.12
C LEU A 55 -2.43 -17.58 3.54
N HIS A 56 -3.57 -17.03 3.95
CA HIS A 56 -4.22 -17.31 5.23
C HIS A 56 -4.55 -18.80 5.37
N ALA A 57 -5.11 -19.41 4.32
CA ALA A 57 -5.42 -20.84 4.33
C ALA A 57 -4.16 -21.74 4.35
N ALA A 58 -3.07 -21.31 3.71
CA ALA A 58 -1.88 -22.15 3.50
C ALA A 58 -0.79 -21.98 4.59
N TYR A 59 -0.68 -20.80 5.20
CA TYR A 59 0.45 -20.46 6.07
C TYR A 59 -0.02 -19.98 7.46
N PRO A 60 0.20 -20.79 8.51
CA PRO A 60 -0.22 -20.43 9.88
C PRO A 60 0.32 -19.09 10.38
N GLU A 61 1.57 -18.73 10.05
CA GLU A 61 2.15 -17.46 10.52
C GLU A 61 1.56 -16.23 9.81
N PHE A 62 1.20 -16.38 8.53
CA PHE A 62 0.42 -15.35 7.86
C PHE A 62 -0.94 -15.19 8.53
N ALA A 63 -1.65 -16.30 8.75
CA ALA A 63 -2.98 -16.29 9.36
C ALA A 63 -2.97 -15.65 10.75
N ARG A 64 -2.02 -16.03 11.61
CA ARG A 64 -1.85 -15.48 12.95
C ARG A 64 -1.64 -13.96 12.92
N ALA A 65 -0.65 -13.49 12.16
CA ALA A 65 -0.33 -12.07 12.07
C ALA A 65 -1.47 -11.25 11.43
N PHE A 66 -2.13 -11.81 10.42
CA PHE A 66 -3.29 -11.21 9.78
C PHE A 66 -4.46 -11.07 10.74
N ASP A 67 -4.83 -12.15 11.44
CA ASP A 67 -5.97 -12.17 12.36
C ASP A 67 -5.73 -11.23 13.56
N GLU A 68 -4.51 -11.19 14.10
CA GLU A 68 -4.09 -10.24 15.14
C GLU A 68 -4.23 -8.79 14.67
N THR A 69 -3.71 -8.47 13.48
CA THR A 69 -3.74 -7.12 12.93
C THR A 69 -5.18 -6.69 12.61
N VAL A 70 -5.98 -7.57 12.02
CA VAL A 70 -7.40 -7.31 11.72
C VAL A 70 -8.19 -7.07 13.01
N ALA A 71 -7.98 -7.87 14.05
CA ALA A 71 -8.68 -7.69 15.33
C ALA A 71 -8.37 -6.33 15.97
N LEU A 72 -7.12 -5.89 15.92
CA LEU A 72 -6.73 -4.57 16.42
C LEU A 72 -7.35 -3.45 15.58
N LEU A 73 -7.32 -3.57 14.24
CA LEU A 73 -7.93 -2.58 13.34
C LEU A 73 -9.45 -2.49 13.54
N GLU A 74 -10.12 -3.63 13.70
CA GLU A 74 -11.56 -3.68 13.97
C GLU A 74 -11.90 -3.07 15.33
N ALA A 75 -11.06 -3.25 16.34
CA ALA A 75 -11.25 -2.60 17.64
C ALA A 75 -11.19 -1.06 17.56
N GLU A 76 -10.34 -0.51 16.69
CA GLU A 76 -10.21 0.94 16.47
C GLU A 76 -11.29 1.52 15.55
N LEU A 77 -11.85 0.72 14.63
CA LEU A 77 -12.78 1.18 13.58
C LEU A 77 -14.24 0.81 13.84
N SER A 78 -14.53 -0.14 14.74
CA SER A 78 -15.90 -0.56 15.03
C SER A 78 -16.72 0.57 15.63
N GLY A 79 -17.91 0.82 15.07
CA GLY A 79 -18.80 1.89 15.52
C GLY A 79 -18.39 3.29 15.04
N VAL A 80 -17.33 3.42 14.25
CA VAL A 80 -16.95 4.68 13.60
C VAL A 80 -17.82 4.91 12.36
N ASP A 81 -18.30 6.14 12.18
CA ASP A 81 -19.07 6.52 11.00
C ASP A 81 -18.30 6.22 9.70
N GLY A 82 -19.00 5.60 8.75
CA GLY A 82 -18.40 5.15 7.49
C GLY A 82 -17.83 3.73 7.51
N PHE A 83 -17.87 3.02 8.64
CA PHE A 83 -17.46 1.62 8.77
C PHE A 83 -18.64 0.71 9.18
N PRO A 84 -19.61 0.48 8.27
CA PRO A 84 -20.83 -0.29 8.59
C PRO A 84 -20.60 -1.80 8.77
N LEU A 85 -19.51 -2.34 8.22
CA LEU A 85 -19.16 -3.77 8.28
C LEU A 85 -17.76 -3.96 8.88
N SER A 86 -17.47 -5.16 9.37
CA SER A 86 -16.12 -5.52 9.81
C SER A 86 -15.13 -5.53 8.64
N LEU A 87 -13.84 -5.32 8.93
CA LEU A 87 -12.79 -5.37 7.91
C LEU A 87 -12.76 -6.75 7.24
N ARG A 88 -12.96 -7.82 8.02
CA ARG A 88 -13.01 -9.19 7.51
C ARG A 88 -14.16 -9.41 6.52
N GLU A 89 -15.36 -8.87 6.80
CA GLU A 89 -16.49 -8.96 5.86
C GLU A 89 -16.16 -8.26 4.54
N VAL A 90 -15.67 -7.02 4.59
CA VAL A 90 -15.35 -6.22 3.39
C VAL A 90 -14.24 -6.84 2.54
N LEU A 91 -13.26 -7.49 3.14
CA LEU A 91 -12.18 -8.17 2.42
C LEU A 91 -12.66 -9.35 1.56
N PHE A 92 -13.81 -9.94 1.89
CA PHE A 92 -14.28 -11.18 1.28
C PHE A 92 -15.65 -11.06 0.60
N ALA A 93 -16.39 -9.98 0.82
CA ALA A 93 -17.66 -9.66 0.17
C ALA A 93 -17.46 -8.74 -1.04
N ASP A 94 -18.17 -9.01 -2.14
CA ASP A 94 -18.18 -8.17 -3.34
C ASP A 94 -19.25 -7.06 -3.23
N ASP A 95 -19.05 -6.13 -2.29
CA ASP A 95 -19.98 -5.04 -1.97
C ASP A 95 -19.47 -3.65 -2.39
N GLY A 96 -18.26 -3.59 -2.96
CA GLY A 96 -17.59 -2.35 -3.38
C GLY A 96 -17.05 -1.50 -2.23
N LEU A 97 -17.14 -1.93 -0.97
CA LEU A 97 -16.64 -1.17 0.18
C LEU A 97 -15.12 -1.20 0.29
N LEU A 98 -14.46 -2.24 -0.24
CA LEU A 98 -13.00 -2.38 -0.16
C LEU A 98 -12.25 -1.22 -0.82
N ASP A 99 -12.83 -0.58 -1.84
CA ASP A 99 -12.23 0.56 -2.53
C ASP A 99 -12.42 1.89 -1.78
N ARG A 100 -13.22 1.92 -0.70
CA ARG A 100 -13.30 3.10 0.16
C ARG A 100 -11.99 3.26 0.92
N THR A 101 -11.50 4.49 0.99
CA THR A 101 -10.21 4.86 1.60
C THR A 101 -9.97 4.21 2.95
N GLY A 102 -10.97 4.21 3.84
CA GLY A 102 -10.84 3.65 5.17
C GLY A 102 -10.53 2.15 5.14
N TYR A 103 -11.36 1.38 4.43
CA TYR A 103 -11.18 -0.07 4.29
C TYR A 103 -9.92 -0.42 3.50
N ALA A 104 -9.64 0.28 2.40
CA ALA A 104 -8.46 0.02 1.56
C ALA A 104 -7.16 0.15 2.37
N GLN A 105 -7.01 1.21 3.17
CA GLN A 105 -5.81 1.42 3.98
C GLN A 105 -5.65 0.35 5.07
N ALA A 106 -6.71 0.07 5.82
CA ALA A 106 -6.70 -0.95 6.86
C ALA A 106 -6.39 -2.34 6.29
N ALA A 107 -7.03 -2.71 5.18
CA ALA A 107 -6.84 -3.97 4.50
C ALA A 107 -5.41 -4.14 3.97
N LEU A 108 -4.87 -3.11 3.32
CA LEU A 108 -3.51 -3.12 2.78
C LEU A 108 -2.46 -3.24 3.88
N PHE A 109 -2.64 -2.53 5.00
CA PHE A 109 -1.74 -2.65 6.14
C PHE A 109 -1.75 -4.07 6.72
N ALA A 110 -2.94 -4.64 6.98
CA ALA A 110 -3.07 -5.98 7.53
C ALA A 110 -2.41 -7.06 6.66
N VAL A 111 -2.61 -7.01 5.34
CA VAL A 111 -1.98 -7.96 4.41
C VAL A 111 -0.46 -7.77 4.37
N GLN A 112 0.02 -6.53 4.36
CA GLN A 112 1.46 -6.26 4.30
C GLN A 112 2.18 -6.69 5.57
N VAL A 113 1.60 -6.47 6.76
CA VAL A 113 2.12 -6.97 8.04
C VAL A 113 2.14 -8.51 8.05
N ALA A 114 1.08 -9.16 7.59
CA ALA A 114 1.03 -10.62 7.53
C ALA A 114 2.07 -11.22 6.57
N CYS A 115 2.33 -10.55 5.43
CA CYS A 115 3.42 -10.92 4.52
C CYS A 115 4.80 -10.76 5.18
N VAL A 116 5.02 -9.69 5.93
CA VAL A 116 6.28 -9.43 6.67
C VAL A 116 6.55 -10.55 7.67
N GLU A 117 5.55 -10.89 8.48
CA GLU A 117 5.68 -11.93 9.50
C GLU A 117 5.89 -13.32 8.87
N LEU A 118 5.22 -13.60 7.74
CA LEU A 118 5.47 -14.82 6.98
C LEU A 118 6.92 -14.90 6.47
N LEU A 119 7.44 -13.83 5.85
CA LEU A 119 8.81 -13.81 5.34
C LEU A 119 9.86 -13.93 6.46
N ARG A 120 9.62 -13.24 7.59
CA ARG A 120 10.45 -13.37 8.79
C ARG A 120 10.46 -14.80 9.34
N SER A 121 9.32 -15.49 9.31
CA SER A 121 9.24 -16.90 9.73
C SER A 121 10.11 -17.84 8.88
N TRP A 122 10.41 -17.46 7.63
CA TRP A 122 11.32 -18.18 6.73
C TRP A 122 12.79 -17.76 6.88
N GLY A 123 13.09 -16.87 7.82
CA GLY A 123 14.43 -16.33 8.03
C GLY A 123 14.83 -15.26 7.01
N VAL A 124 13.88 -14.66 6.30
CA VAL A 124 14.14 -13.56 5.35
C VAL A 124 13.97 -12.22 6.06
N ALA A 125 14.92 -11.31 5.87
CA ALA A 125 14.85 -9.94 6.36
C ALA A 125 15.37 -8.96 5.30
N PRO A 126 14.81 -7.74 5.21
CA PRO A 126 15.34 -6.69 4.35
C PRO A 126 16.54 -5.98 5.00
N ASP A 127 17.42 -5.43 4.16
CA ASP A 127 18.44 -4.47 4.60
C ASP A 127 17.87 -3.04 4.66
N VAL A 128 16.88 -2.75 3.80
CA VAL A 128 16.19 -1.46 3.72
C VAL A 128 14.71 -1.64 3.43
N VAL A 129 13.89 -0.70 3.89
CA VAL A 129 12.44 -0.68 3.63
C VAL A 129 12.05 0.66 3.01
N LEU A 130 11.04 0.64 2.14
CA LEU A 130 10.41 1.82 1.56
C LEU A 130 8.92 1.56 1.46
N GLY A 131 8.08 2.53 1.79
CA GLY A 131 6.65 2.45 1.55
C GLY A 131 6.16 3.56 0.63
N HIS A 132 5.07 3.29 -0.08
CA HIS A 132 4.35 4.30 -0.83
C HIS A 132 3.13 4.76 -0.03
N SER A 133 3.16 5.99 0.49
CA SER A 133 2.02 6.56 1.24
C SER A 133 1.60 5.65 2.42
N ILE A 134 0.41 5.04 2.39
CA ILE A 134 -0.03 4.08 3.43
C ILE A 134 0.96 2.92 3.63
N GLY A 135 1.70 2.52 2.59
CA GLY A 135 2.74 1.51 2.69
C GLY A 135 3.88 1.89 3.66
N GLU A 136 4.10 3.18 3.93
CA GLU A 136 5.14 3.63 4.87
C GLU A 136 4.88 3.16 6.29
N TYR A 137 3.62 2.99 6.70
CA TYR A 137 3.30 2.48 8.03
C TYR A 137 3.70 1.02 8.18
N ALA A 138 3.49 0.20 7.13
CA ALA A 138 3.96 -1.19 7.11
C ALA A 138 5.50 -1.25 7.04
N ALA A 139 6.14 -0.35 6.29
CA ALA A 139 7.59 -0.21 6.26
C ALA A 139 8.15 0.17 7.65
N ALA A 140 7.56 1.15 8.33
CA ALA A 140 7.96 1.60 9.65
C ALA A 140 7.80 0.51 10.72
N TYR A 141 6.68 -0.23 10.69
CA TYR A 141 6.51 -1.43 11.50
C TYR A 141 7.60 -2.49 11.21
N THR A 142 7.91 -2.72 9.93
CA THR A 142 8.94 -3.68 9.52
C THR A 142 10.35 -3.25 9.97
N ALA A 143 10.62 -1.95 10.01
CA ALA A 143 11.87 -1.39 10.53
C ALA A 143 11.94 -1.37 12.07
N GLY A 144 10.84 -1.72 12.77
CA GLY A 144 10.78 -1.69 14.23
C GLY A 144 10.61 -0.30 14.83
N VAL A 145 10.15 0.68 14.04
CA VAL A 145 9.83 2.04 14.53
C VAL A 145 8.65 2.00 15.48
N PHE A 146 7.66 1.15 15.19
CA PHE A 146 6.45 0.99 15.99
C PHE A 146 6.24 -0.48 16.38
N GLY A 147 5.67 -0.71 17.56
CA GLY A 147 4.98 -1.95 17.85
C GLY A 147 3.69 -2.08 17.02
N LEU A 148 3.18 -3.30 16.86
CA LEU A 148 1.96 -3.53 16.07
C LEU A 148 0.75 -2.70 16.57
N PRO A 149 0.46 -2.59 17.88
CA PRO A 149 -0.67 -1.80 18.35
C PRO A 149 -0.60 -0.31 17.97
N ASP A 150 0.58 0.30 18.07
CA ASP A 150 0.76 1.73 17.77
C ASP A 150 0.69 1.98 16.26
N ALA A 151 1.27 1.09 15.45
CA ALA A 151 1.13 1.15 14.00
C ALA A 151 -0.34 1.01 13.58
N VAL A 152 -1.10 0.09 14.22
CA VAL A 152 -2.53 -0.07 13.96
C VAL A 152 -3.31 1.18 14.34
N ARG A 153 -3.07 1.79 15.50
CA ARG A 153 -3.72 3.04 15.92
C ARG A 153 -3.52 4.15 14.90
N LEU A 154 -2.29 4.35 14.44
CA LEU A 154 -1.98 5.34 13.40
C LEU A 154 -2.68 5.04 12.08
N VAL A 155 -2.66 3.79 11.61
CA VAL A 155 -3.33 3.41 10.36
C VAL A 155 -4.84 3.54 10.47
N ALA A 156 -5.46 3.05 11.54
CA ALA A 156 -6.89 3.20 11.77
C ALA A 156 -7.28 4.68 11.85
N ALA A 157 -6.48 5.49 12.51
CA ALA A 157 -6.74 6.90 12.63
C ALA A 157 -6.68 7.63 11.29
N ARG A 158 -5.64 7.36 10.50
CA ARG A 158 -5.48 7.88 9.14
C ARG A 158 -6.65 7.44 8.25
N ALA A 159 -6.99 6.15 8.30
CA ALA A 159 -8.05 5.55 7.52
C ALA A 159 -9.41 6.23 7.77
N ARG A 160 -9.81 6.38 9.04
CA ARG A 160 -11.09 7.01 9.39
C ARG A 160 -11.13 8.50 9.08
N LEU A 161 -10.05 9.23 9.36
CA LEU A 161 -10.02 10.67 9.14
C LEU A 161 -10.00 11.03 7.67
N MET A 162 -9.16 10.37 6.87
CA MET A 162 -9.12 10.61 5.44
C MET A 162 -10.42 10.20 4.75
N GLN A 163 -11.16 9.22 5.29
CA GLN A 163 -12.48 8.83 4.77
C GLN A 163 -13.57 9.84 5.12
N ALA A 164 -13.49 10.48 6.29
CA ALA A 164 -14.49 11.42 6.78
C ALA A 164 -14.37 12.82 6.16
N LEU A 165 -13.29 13.10 5.41
CA LEU A 165 -13.13 14.37 4.73
C LEU A 165 -14.24 14.61 3.69
N PRO A 166 -14.55 15.87 3.37
CA PRO A 166 -15.47 16.18 2.29
C PRO A 166 -14.97 15.65 0.94
N GLU A 167 -15.89 15.13 0.13
CA GLU A 167 -15.63 14.86 -1.27
C GLU A 167 -15.42 16.17 -2.06
N GLY A 168 -14.90 16.06 -3.30
CA GLY A 168 -14.64 17.22 -4.18
C GLY A 168 -13.16 17.45 -4.52
N GLY A 169 -12.28 16.58 -4.03
CA GLY A 169 -10.89 16.49 -4.47
C GLY A 169 -10.71 15.50 -5.63
N ALA A 170 -9.65 15.68 -6.42
CA ALA A 170 -9.27 14.76 -7.49
C ALA A 170 -7.78 14.46 -7.45
N MET A 171 -7.38 13.38 -8.11
CA MET A 171 -5.98 13.04 -8.37
C MET A 171 -5.80 12.54 -9.80
N ALA A 172 -4.65 12.80 -10.40
CA ALA A 172 -4.32 12.34 -11.74
C ALA A 172 -2.85 11.92 -11.85
N ALA A 173 -2.60 10.80 -12.51
CA ALA A 173 -1.27 10.41 -12.97
C ALA A 173 -0.98 11.10 -14.31
N VAL A 174 0.18 11.72 -14.43
CA VAL A 174 0.62 12.51 -15.59
C VAL A 174 1.98 12.03 -16.06
N GLU A 175 2.12 11.86 -17.37
CA GLU A 175 3.40 11.59 -18.03
C GLU A 175 4.17 12.91 -18.20
N ALA A 176 4.93 13.28 -17.18
CA ALA A 176 5.78 14.47 -17.15
C ALA A 176 6.79 14.36 -16.00
N ASP A 177 7.85 15.17 -16.04
CA ASP A 177 8.74 15.31 -14.89
C ASP A 177 8.17 16.30 -13.84
N GLU A 178 8.80 16.32 -12.66
CA GLU A 178 8.35 17.16 -11.54
C GLU A 178 8.44 18.65 -11.84
N ALA A 179 9.49 19.09 -12.54
CA ALA A 179 9.74 20.50 -12.81
C ALA A 179 8.71 21.05 -13.80
N GLU A 180 8.41 20.30 -14.85
CA GLU A 180 7.38 20.64 -15.83
C GLU A 180 6.00 20.74 -15.18
N ILE A 181 5.66 19.84 -14.26
CA ILE A 181 4.37 19.89 -13.56
C ILE A 181 4.32 21.07 -12.60
N ALA A 182 5.42 21.40 -11.92
CA ALA A 182 5.49 22.55 -11.01
C ALA A 182 5.11 23.87 -11.71
N GLU A 183 5.46 24.03 -12.99
CA GLU A 183 5.09 25.19 -13.81
C GLU A 183 3.59 25.24 -14.18
N LEU A 184 2.86 24.13 -14.02
CA LEU A 184 1.45 23.98 -14.38
C LEU A 184 0.51 23.96 -13.18
N LEU A 185 1.05 23.99 -11.96
CA LEU A 185 0.24 23.92 -10.74
C LEU A 185 -0.58 25.20 -10.56
N ASP A 186 -1.90 25.03 -10.47
CA ASP A 186 -2.80 26.08 -10.01
C ASP A 186 -2.84 26.16 -8.48
N PRO A 187 -3.28 27.30 -7.91
CA PRO A 187 -3.62 27.38 -6.49
C PRO A 187 -4.59 26.27 -6.08
N GLY A 188 -4.20 25.47 -5.09
CA GLY A 188 -5.01 24.34 -4.59
C GLY A 188 -4.71 22.99 -5.26
N VAL A 189 -3.69 22.90 -6.11
CA VAL A 189 -3.15 21.63 -6.64
C VAL A 189 -1.69 21.49 -6.21
N THR A 190 -1.31 20.28 -5.81
CA THR A 190 0.06 19.91 -5.45
C THR A 190 0.52 18.69 -6.23
N ILE A 191 1.83 18.50 -6.28
CA ILE A 191 2.42 17.20 -6.64
C ILE A 191 2.28 16.29 -5.42
N ALA A 192 1.48 15.23 -5.56
CA ALA A 192 1.24 14.24 -4.51
C ALA A 192 2.28 13.12 -4.48
N ALA A 193 2.86 12.77 -5.63
CA ALA A 193 3.91 11.77 -5.72
C ALA A 193 4.75 11.95 -6.99
N VAL A 194 6.05 11.71 -6.86
CA VAL A 194 6.98 11.54 -7.99
C VAL A 194 7.38 10.06 -8.03
N ASN A 195 6.69 9.27 -8.85
CA ASN A 195 6.87 7.82 -8.94
C ASN A 195 8.01 7.42 -9.90
N GLY A 196 8.52 8.37 -10.67
CA GLY A 196 9.65 8.17 -11.58
C GLY A 196 9.95 9.43 -12.38
N PRO A 197 11.00 9.41 -13.22
CA PRO A 197 11.48 10.59 -13.95
C PRO A 197 10.43 11.26 -14.85
N THR A 198 9.43 10.50 -15.31
CA THR A 198 8.33 10.99 -16.16
C THR A 198 6.97 10.51 -15.67
N ALA A 199 6.83 10.26 -14.36
CA ALA A 199 5.64 9.67 -13.76
C ALA A 199 5.29 10.40 -12.47
N VAL A 200 4.47 11.44 -12.60
CA VAL A 200 4.05 12.29 -11.48
C VAL A 200 2.57 12.10 -11.21
N VAL A 201 2.15 12.28 -9.97
CA VAL A 201 0.74 12.34 -9.56
C VAL A 201 0.46 13.73 -9.02
N VAL A 202 -0.57 14.38 -9.56
CA VAL A 202 -1.10 15.64 -9.03
C VAL A 202 -2.38 15.41 -8.23
N SER A 203 -2.63 16.28 -7.26
CA SER A 203 -3.75 16.15 -6.33
C SER A 203 -4.23 17.53 -5.90
N GLY A 204 -5.54 17.73 -5.81
CA GLY A 204 -6.10 19.03 -5.43
C GLY A 204 -7.59 19.13 -5.68
N THR A 205 -8.07 20.36 -5.87
CA THR A 205 -9.46 20.59 -6.31
C THR A 205 -9.71 19.93 -7.66
N GLU A 206 -10.94 19.45 -7.87
CA GLU A 206 -11.32 18.83 -9.14
C GLU A 206 -11.01 19.73 -10.35
N GLU A 207 -11.39 21.00 -10.26
CA GLU A 207 -11.16 21.98 -11.34
C GLU A 207 -9.66 22.18 -11.63
N GLY A 208 -8.83 22.31 -10.60
CA GLY A 208 -7.39 22.50 -10.76
C GLY A 208 -6.71 21.28 -11.38
N VAL A 209 -7.09 20.07 -10.93
CA VAL A 209 -6.56 18.84 -11.51
C VAL A 209 -6.98 18.70 -12.97
N GLU A 210 -8.22 19.02 -13.34
CA GLU A 210 -8.67 19.00 -14.73
C GLU A 210 -7.88 19.99 -15.61
N ARG A 211 -7.53 21.18 -15.11
CA ARG A 211 -6.71 22.15 -15.86
C ARG A 211 -5.29 21.65 -16.09
N VAL A 212 -4.64 21.06 -15.07
CA VAL A 212 -3.32 20.41 -15.24
C VAL A 212 -3.41 19.29 -16.28
N MET A 213 -4.44 18.43 -16.18
CA MET A 213 -4.65 17.34 -17.12
C MET A 213 -4.84 17.84 -18.56
N ALA A 214 -5.61 18.90 -18.78
CA ALA A 214 -5.80 19.52 -20.09
C ALA A 214 -4.47 20.04 -20.65
N ALA A 215 -3.70 20.78 -19.85
CA ALA A 215 -2.42 21.34 -20.26
C ALA A 215 -1.39 20.25 -20.63
N VAL A 216 -1.38 19.11 -19.94
CA VAL A 216 -0.50 17.97 -20.27
C VAL A 216 -0.98 17.27 -21.56
N ARG A 217 -2.29 17.14 -21.78
CA ARG A 217 -2.85 16.58 -23.03
C ARG A 217 -2.55 17.46 -24.24
N GLU A 218 -2.59 18.79 -24.11
CA GLU A 218 -2.21 19.73 -25.17
C GLU A 218 -0.75 19.57 -25.61
N ARG A 219 0.12 19.11 -24.69
CA ARG A 219 1.52 18.74 -24.97
C ARG A 219 1.68 17.33 -25.57
N GLY A 220 0.57 16.63 -25.86
CA GLY A 220 0.57 15.31 -26.48
C GLY A 220 0.97 14.16 -25.54
N ARG A 221 0.88 14.35 -24.22
CA ARG A 221 1.35 13.36 -23.23
C ARG A 221 0.20 12.62 -22.54
N ARG A 222 0.47 11.43 -22.00
CA ARG A 222 -0.55 10.59 -21.34
C ARG A 222 -0.95 11.19 -19.99
N VAL A 223 -2.24 11.10 -19.71
CA VAL A 223 -2.84 11.51 -18.44
C VAL A 223 -3.93 10.52 -18.07
N THR A 224 -4.01 10.14 -16.81
CA THR A 224 -5.05 9.23 -16.28
C THR A 224 -5.58 9.77 -14.96
N ARG A 225 -6.89 10.06 -14.92
CA ARG A 225 -7.57 10.38 -13.66
C ARG A 225 -7.61 9.14 -12.77
N LEU A 226 -7.22 9.29 -11.52
CA LEU A 226 -7.21 8.20 -10.55
C LEU A 226 -8.61 7.97 -9.98
N ARG A 227 -8.98 6.71 -9.79
CA ARG A 227 -10.25 6.30 -9.17
C ARG A 227 -10.13 6.39 -7.65
N VAL A 228 -10.14 7.60 -7.13
CA VAL A 228 -10.08 7.91 -5.70
C VAL A 228 -11.18 8.90 -5.34
N SER A 229 -11.63 8.89 -4.07
CA SER A 229 -12.69 9.79 -3.58
C SER A 229 -12.16 11.14 -3.09
N HIS A 230 -10.86 11.25 -2.81
CA HIS A 230 -10.25 12.41 -2.18
C HIS A 230 -8.92 12.78 -2.85
N ALA A 231 -8.50 14.03 -2.63
CA ALA A 231 -7.22 14.56 -3.06
C ALA A 231 -6.13 14.33 -2.00
N PHE A 232 -5.62 13.10 -1.90
CA PHE A 232 -4.55 12.75 -0.96
C PHE A 232 -3.26 13.54 -1.23
N HIS A 233 -2.48 13.83 -0.18
CA HIS A 233 -1.23 14.61 -0.29
C HIS A 233 -1.42 16.01 -0.90
N SER A 234 -2.56 16.64 -0.61
CA SER A 234 -2.89 18.01 -1.01
C SER A 234 -3.39 18.81 0.20
N PRO A 235 -3.53 20.14 0.08
CA PRO A 235 -4.12 20.98 1.14
C PRO A 235 -5.54 20.55 1.55
N LEU A 236 -6.27 19.78 0.71
CA LEU A 236 -7.57 19.24 1.11
C LEU A 236 -7.47 18.19 2.24
N MET A 237 -6.27 17.75 2.60
CA MET A 237 -6.03 16.92 3.79
C MET A 237 -5.89 17.74 5.08
N GLU A 238 -5.72 19.07 5.00
CA GLU A 238 -5.51 19.94 6.17
C GLU A 238 -6.55 19.76 7.29
N PRO A 239 -7.86 19.61 7.02
CA PRO A 239 -8.87 19.48 8.07
C PRO A 239 -8.70 18.25 8.98
N MET A 240 -7.98 17.21 8.54
CA MET A 240 -7.73 16.03 9.38
C MET A 240 -6.48 16.14 10.26
N LEU A 241 -5.60 17.12 10.01
CA LEU A 241 -4.23 17.09 10.52
C LEU A 241 -4.16 17.23 12.05
N ASP A 242 -4.98 18.10 12.65
CA ASP A 242 -4.95 18.33 14.10
C ASP A 242 -5.33 17.06 14.88
N GLU A 243 -6.39 16.38 14.47
CA GLU A 243 -6.81 15.13 15.11
C GLU A 243 -5.81 14.01 14.83
N PHE A 244 -5.28 13.93 13.61
CA PHE A 244 -4.27 12.92 13.28
C PHE A 244 -2.97 13.12 14.10
N THR A 245 -2.55 14.36 14.30
CA THR A 245 -1.39 14.73 15.13
C THR A 245 -1.62 14.32 16.59
N THR A 246 -2.82 14.57 17.13
CA THR A 246 -3.19 14.18 18.49
C THR A 246 -3.08 12.66 18.72
N VAL A 247 -3.38 11.85 17.71
CA VAL A 247 -3.19 10.39 17.78
C VAL A 247 -1.70 10.03 17.68
N ALA A 248 -0.95 10.72 16.82
CA ALA A 248 0.46 10.42 16.59
C ALA A 248 1.40 10.81 17.74
N GLU A 249 0.96 11.69 18.64
CA GLU A 249 1.72 12.11 19.83
C GLU A 249 1.53 11.21 21.06
N GLN A 250 0.68 10.19 20.99
CA GLN A 250 0.41 9.23 22.07
C GLN A 250 1.39 8.06 22.08
#